data_AF-A0A1U7GHV7-F1
#
_entry.id   AF-A0A1U7GHV7-F1
#
_cell.length_a   1.000
_cell.length_b   1.000
_cell.length_c   1.000
_cell.angle_alpha   90.00
_cell.angle_beta   90.00
_cell.angle_gamma   90.00
#
_symmetry.space_group_name_H-M   'P 1'
#
loop_
_entity.id
_entity.type
_entity.pdbx_description
1 polymer ?
#
loop_
_entity_poly.entity_id
_entity_poly.type
_entity_poly.pdbx_seq_one_letter_code
_entity_poly.pdbx_strand_id
1 'polypeptide(L)'
;MRLLATPGFWLVVGFAGQGLFTLRFVVQWLASERSGRVVVPASFWWLSILGAVALLSYAISRRDPVIALGQSMGVVVYIRNLMLEKGGGTDPAAPEPAPAIPAPHFDAEPARAGLGR
;
A
#
# COMPACT_ATOMS: atom_id res chain seq x y z
N MET A 1 -15.86 33.63 11.89
CA MET A 1 -16.42 32.81 10.79
C MET A 1 -15.95 33.17 9.37
N ARG A 2 -15.11 34.20 9.13
CA ARG A 2 -14.62 34.53 7.77
C ARG A 2 -13.47 33.65 7.23
N LEU A 3 -12.72 32.96 8.09
CA LEU A 3 -11.58 32.13 7.68
C LEU A 3 -11.99 30.89 6.86
N LEU A 4 -13.16 30.29 7.17
CA LEU A 4 -13.71 29.15 6.43
C LEU A 4 -14.25 29.54 5.04
N ALA A 5 -14.32 30.83 4.72
CA ALA A 5 -14.84 31.34 3.45
C ALA A 5 -13.74 31.81 2.48
N THR A 6 -12.49 31.90 2.95
CA THR A 6 -11.38 32.39 2.12
C THR A 6 -10.87 31.27 1.21
N PRO A 7 -10.81 31.47 -0.12
CA PRO A 7 -10.29 30.46 -1.05
C PRO A 7 -8.89 29.93 -0.68
N GLY A 8 -8.04 30.78 -0.10
CA GLY A 8 -6.69 30.42 0.33
C GLY A 8 -6.64 29.41 1.49
N PHE A 9 -7.60 29.45 2.42
CA PHE A 9 -7.63 28.49 3.53
C PHE A 9 -7.86 27.07 3.03
N TRP A 10 -8.86 26.88 2.17
CA TRP A 10 -9.16 25.57 1.60
C TRP A 10 -8.06 25.06 0.67
N LEU A 11 -7.36 25.96 -0.03
CA LEU A 11 -6.19 25.61 -0.82
C LEU A 11 -5.07 25.04 0.06
N VAL A 12 -4.78 25.67 1.21
CA VAL A 12 -3.81 25.16 2.18
C VAL A 12 -4.24 23.80 2.73
N VAL A 13 -5.52 23.61 3.06
CA VAL A 13 -6.05 22.31 3.51
C VAL A 13 -5.87 21.23 2.43
N GLY A 14 -6.17 21.56 1.17
CA GLY A 14 -5.96 20.66 0.04
C GLY A 14 -4.50 20.26 -0.13
N PHE A 15 -3.57 21.22 -0.11
CA PHE A 15 -2.13 20.94 -0.20
C PHE A 15 -1.60 20.18 1.01
N ALA A 16 -2.07 20.48 2.22
CA ALA A 16 -1.70 19.75 3.43
C ALA A 16 -2.19 18.28 3.34
N GLY A 17 -3.43 18.07 2.91
CA GLY A 17 -3.98 16.73 2.67
C GLY A 17 -3.19 15.96 1.61
N GLN A 18 -2.85 16.61 0.50
CA GLN A 18 -2.01 16.02 -0.54
C GLN A 18 -0.60 15.69 -0.02
N GLY A 19 0.00 16.58 0.77
CA GLY A 19 1.31 16.37 1.40
C GLY A 19 1.33 15.16 2.33
N LEU A 20 0.30 14.98 3.16
CA LEU A 20 0.14 13.78 3.99
C LEU A 20 0.01 12.50 3.15
N PHE A 21 -0.75 12.57 2.06
CA PHE A 21 -0.91 11.46 1.10
C PHE A 21 0.38 11.10 0.37
N THR A 22 1.28 12.05 0.15
CA THR A 22 2.60 11.77 -0.43
C THR A 22 3.56 11.26 0.64
N LEU A 23 3.54 11.84 1.84
CA LEU A 23 4.39 11.46 2.96
C LEU A 23 4.23 9.99 3.36
N ARG A 24 3.04 9.40 3.19
CA ARG A 24 2.81 7.97 3.46
C ARG A 24 3.78 7.08 2.67
N PHE A 25 4.08 7.41 1.42
CA PHE A 25 4.99 6.63 0.59
C PHE A 25 6.44 6.81 1.04
N VAL A 26 6.81 8.01 1.47
CA VAL A 26 8.13 8.27 2.06
C VAL A 26 8.32 7.45 3.33
N VAL A 27 7.33 7.42 4.21
CA VAL A 27 7.36 6.64 5.46
C VAL A 27 7.41 5.13 5.16
N GLN A 28 6.63 4.66 4.20
CA GLN A 28 6.64 3.26 3.77
C GLN A 28 7.97 2.86 3.15
N TRP A 29 8.56 3.72 2.31
CA TRP A 29 9.87 3.49 1.71
C TRP A 29 10.95 3.40 2.78
N LEU A 30 10.99 4.36 3.71
CA LEU A 30 11.96 4.37 4.80
C LEU A 30 11.82 3.13 5.71
N ALA A 31 10.59 2.68 5.97
CA ALA A 31 10.35 1.46 6.74
C ALA A 31 10.80 0.20 5.98
N SER A 32 10.59 0.16 4.66
CA SER A 32 11.03 -0.96 3.82
C SER A 32 12.55 -1.01 3.71
N GLU A 33 13.20 0.14 3.53
CA GLU A 33 14.66 0.24 3.44
C GLU A 33 15.33 -0.25 4.73
N ARG A 34 14.81 0.18 5.89
CA ARG A 34 15.33 -0.24 7.20
C ARG A 34 15.14 -1.73 7.49
N SER A 35 14.16 -2.37 6.85
CA SER A 35 13.84 -3.79 7.09
C SER A 35 14.32 -4.72 5.99
N GLY A 36 14.78 -4.20 4.84
CA GLY A 36 15.20 -4.98 3.68
C GLY A 36 14.07 -5.75 2.99
N ARG A 37 12.81 -5.40 3.26
CA ARG A 37 11.61 -6.05 2.69
C ARG A 37 10.50 -5.04 2.49
N VAL A 38 9.57 -5.33 1.57
CA VAL A 38 8.40 -4.47 1.33
C VAL A 38 7.47 -4.54 2.54
N VAL A 39 7.47 -3.50 3.36
CA VAL A 39 6.66 -3.41 4.58
C VAL A 39 5.77 -2.18 4.51
N VAL A 40 4.53 -2.31 4.98
CA VAL A 40 3.58 -1.22 5.16
C VAL A 40 3.42 -0.98 6.66
N PRO A 41 3.99 0.08 7.24
CA PRO A 41 3.89 0.34 8.67
C PRO A 41 2.54 0.94 9.06
N ALA A 42 2.10 0.77 10.30
CA ALA A 42 0.87 1.39 10.83
C ALA A 42 0.74 2.90 10.56
N SER A 43 1.87 3.61 10.57
CA SER A 43 1.94 5.04 10.25
C SER A 43 1.46 5.36 8.82
N PHE A 44 1.57 4.42 7.88
CA PHE A 44 1.02 4.54 6.53
C PHE A 44 -0.50 4.71 6.55
N TRP A 45 -1.21 3.90 7.33
CA TRP A 45 -2.67 3.97 7.43
C TRP A 45 -3.11 5.25 8.14
N TRP A 46 -2.43 5.65 9.21
CA TRP A 46 -2.71 6.91 9.90
C TRP A 46 -2.54 8.13 8.99
N LEU A 47 -1.44 8.21 8.23
CA LEU A 47 -1.22 9.28 7.27
C LEU A 47 -2.28 9.29 6.16
N SER A 48 -2.72 8.11 5.72
CA SER A 48 -3.77 7.97 4.71
C SER A 48 -5.13 8.45 5.22
N ILE A 49 -5.49 8.14 6.48
CA ILE A 49 -6.72 8.64 7.11
C ILE A 49 -6.67 10.17 7.25
N LEU A 50 -5.58 10.72 7.77
CA LEU A 50 -5.44 12.17 7.95
C LEU A 50 -5.46 12.92 6.61
N GLY A 51 -4.74 12.40 5.60
CA GLY A 51 -4.75 12.96 4.25
C GLY A 51 -6.14 12.89 3.61
N ALA A 52 -6.85 11.77 3.76
CA ALA A 52 -8.20 11.60 3.20
C ALA A 52 -9.23 12.48 3.88
N VAL A 53 -9.17 12.66 5.20
CA VAL A 53 -10.06 13.58 5.93
C VAL A 53 -9.81 15.03 5.50
N ALA A 54 -8.55 15.44 5.33
CA ALA A 54 -8.21 16.77 4.84
C ALA A 54 -8.70 17.00 3.40
N LEU A 55 -8.46 16.04 2.48
CA LEU A 55 -8.92 16.12 1.10
C LEU A 55 -10.44 16.01 0.96
N LEU A 56 -11.11 15.23 1.80
CA LEU A 56 -12.57 15.16 1.87
C LEU A 56 -13.16 16.50 2.33
N SER A 57 -12.57 17.12 3.35
CA SER A 57 -12.96 18.46 3.81
C SER A 57 -12.79 19.50 2.69
N TYR A 58 -11.67 19.44 1.97
CA TYR A 58 -11.44 20.26 0.79
C TYR A 58 -12.49 20.02 -0.31
N ALA A 59 -12.78 18.76 -0.65
CA ALA A 59 -13.74 18.39 -1.68
C ALA A 59 -15.16 18.89 -1.36
N ILE A 60 -15.60 18.74 -0.11
CA ILE A 60 -16.89 19.26 0.37
C ILE A 60 -16.93 20.79 0.21
N SER A 61 -15.85 21.50 0.58
CA SER A 61 -15.78 22.96 0.42
C SER A 61 -15.88 23.40 -1.05
N ARG A 62 -15.36 22.59 -1.97
CA ARG A 62 -15.37 22.82 -3.42
C ARG A 62 -16.62 22.28 -4.11
N ARG A 63 -17.51 21.60 -3.38
CA ARG A 63 -18.66 20.84 -3.91
C ARG A 63 -18.24 19.87 -5.02
N ASP A 64 -17.11 19.21 -4.85
CA ASP A 64 -16.61 18.20 -5.78
C ASP A 64 -17.04 16.79 -5.30
N PRO A 65 -18.08 16.19 -5.91
CA PRO A 65 -18.60 14.90 -5.48
C PRO A 65 -17.66 13.74 -5.82
N VAL A 66 -16.80 13.88 -6.84
CA VAL A 66 -15.91 12.81 -7.29
C VAL A 66 -14.81 12.59 -6.27
N ILE A 67 -14.15 13.68 -5.84
CA ILE A 67 -13.12 13.59 -4.80
C ILE A 67 -13.75 13.18 -3.46
N ALA A 68 -14.93 13.73 -3.13
CA ALA A 68 -15.60 13.39 -1.86
C ALA A 68 -15.96 11.90 -1.77
N LEU A 69 -16.50 11.32 -2.85
CA LEU A 69 -16.82 9.89 -2.89
C LEU A 69 -15.56 9.03 -2.81
N GLY A 70 -14.51 9.40 -3.56
CA GLY A 70 -13.23 8.67 -3.51
C GLY A 70 -12.60 8.68 -2.12
N GLN A 71 -12.55 9.85 -1.46
CA GLN A 71 -11.91 9.98 -0.15
C GLN A 71 -12.74 9.35 0.98
N SER A 72 -14.07 9.42 0.92
CA SER A 72 -14.92 8.74 1.90
C SER A 72 -14.75 7.22 1.86
N MET A 73 -14.71 6.63 0.67
CA MET A 73 -14.40 5.20 0.50
C MET A 73 -12.98 4.87 0.98
N GLY A 74 -12.01 5.73 0.66
CA GLY A 74 -10.62 5.60 1.11
C GLY A 74 -10.50 5.52 2.63
N VAL A 75 -11.15 6.43 3.36
CA VAL A 75 -11.15 6.44 4.85
C VAL A 75 -11.63 5.11 5.42
N VAL A 76 -12.72 4.55 4.90
CA VAL A 76 -13.25 3.26 5.37
C VAL A 76 -12.23 2.14 5.17
N VAL A 77 -11.61 2.06 3.99
CA VAL A 77 -10.59 1.05 3.68
C VAL A 77 -9.36 1.21 4.60
N TYR A 78 -8.91 2.44 4.83
CA TYR A 78 -7.72 2.70 5.66
C TYR A 78 -7.96 2.35 7.12
N ILE A 79 -9.13 2.68 7.67
CA ILE A 79 -9.53 2.29 9.03
C ILE A 79 -9.58 0.77 9.14
N ARG A 80 -10.23 0.09 8.18
CA ARG A 80 -10.32 -1.37 8.17
C ARG A 80 -8.95 -2.03 8.12
N ASN A 81 -8.03 -1.51 7.31
CA ASN A 81 -6.67 -2.05 7.21
C ASN A 81 -5.86 -1.81 8.48
N LEU A 82 -6.03 -0.66 9.13
CA LEU A 82 -5.42 -0.40 10.44
C LEU A 82 -5.94 -1.36 11.53
N MET A 83 -7.23 -1.68 11.51
CA MET A 83 -7.82 -2.67 12.43
C MET A 83 -7.24 -4.06 12.23
N LEU A 84 -7.01 -4.48 10.98
CA LEU A 84 -6.36 -5.75 10.69
C LEU A 84 -4.90 -5.80 11.15
N GLU A 85 -4.12 -4.74 10.90
CA GLU A 85 -2.71 -4.70 11.30
C GLU A 85 -2.54 -4.85 12.82
N LYS A 86 -3.49 -4.30 13.61
CA LYS A 86 -3.50 -4.43 15.07
C LYS A 86 -3.96 -5.82 15.57
N GLY A 87 -4.71 -6.56 14.75
CA GLY A 87 -5.36 -7.82 15.12
C GLY A 87 -4.53 -9.09 14.96
N GLY A 88 -3.29 -8.97 14.46
CA GLY A 88 -2.44 -10.10 14.15
C GLY A 88 -1.74 -9.80 12.84
N GLY A 89 -0.55 -9.22 12.95
CA GLY A 89 0.35 -9.08 11.82
C GLY A 89 0.42 -10.43 11.13
N THR A 90 0.17 -10.43 9.82
CA THR A 90 0.46 -11.58 8.99
C THR A 90 1.93 -11.87 9.20
N ASP A 91 2.26 -12.79 10.11
CA ASP A 91 3.42 -13.64 9.92
C ASP A 91 3.12 -14.29 8.57
N PRO A 92 3.83 -13.94 7.49
CA PRO A 92 3.78 -14.80 6.33
C PRO A 92 4.19 -16.15 6.90
N ALA A 93 3.29 -17.13 6.87
CA ALA A 93 3.64 -18.52 7.09
C ALA A 93 4.96 -18.69 6.35
N ALA A 94 6.04 -18.97 7.11
CA ALA A 94 7.38 -19.08 6.57
C ALA A 94 7.22 -19.89 5.29
N PRO A 95 7.68 -19.38 4.12
CA PRO A 95 7.33 -19.95 2.84
C PRO A 95 7.49 -21.45 2.97
N GLU A 96 6.37 -22.16 2.87
CA GLU A 96 6.37 -23.62 2.96
C GLU A 96 7.47 -24.04 1.99
N PRO A 97 8.50 -24.78 2.47
CA PRO A 97 9.67 -25.07 1.65
C PRO A 97 9.14 -25.55 0.32
N ALA A 98 9.43 -24.78 -0.74
CA ALA A 98 8.84 -24.99 -2.04
C ALA A 98 8.88 -26.50 -2.31
N PRO A 99 7.74 -27.14 -2.64
CA PRO A 99 7.68 -28.58 -2.75
C PRO A 99 8.88 -29.00 -3.56
N ALA A 100 9.79 -29.76 -2.93
CA ALA A 100 11.09 -30.05 -3.50
C ALA A 100 10.82 -30.57 -4.90
N ILE A 101 11.05 -29.73 -5.92
CA ILE A 101 10.81 -30.13 -7.29
C ILE A 101 11.73 -31.32 -7.45
N PRO A 102 11.20 -32.55 -7.60
CA PRO A 102 12.06 -33.70 -7.78
C PRO A 102 12.93 -33.33 -8.96
N ALA A 103 14.26 -33.39 -8.77
CA ALA A 103 15.19 -33.11 -9.87
C ALA A 103 14.66 -33.87 -11.08
N PRO A 104 14.47 -33.20 -12.25
CA PRO A 104 13.92 -33.88 -13.40
C PRO A 104 14.76 -35.13 -13.59
N HIS A 105 14.10 -36.30 -13.63
CA HIS A 105 14.77 -37.55 -13.88
C HIS A 105 15.19 -37.51 -15.35
N PHE A 106 16.29 -36.81 -15.63
CA PHE A 106 16.99 -36.88 -16.88
C PHE A 106 17.66 -38.24 -16.87
N ASP A 107 16.89 -39.27 -17.21
CA ASP A 107 17.47 -40.52 -17.67
C ASP A 107 18.38 -40.13 -18.83
N ALA A 108 19.69 -40.16 -18.58
CA ALA A 108 20.67 -40.08 -19.63
C ALA A 108 20.42 -41.30 -20.49
N GLU A 109 19.58 -41.17 -21.51
CA GLU A 109 19.40 -42.18 -22.53
C GLU A 109 20.81 -42.44 -23.06
N PRO A 110 21.41 -43.62 -22.79
CA PRO A 110 22.77 -43.86 -23.19
C PRO A 110 22.75 -43.82 -24.70
N ALA A 111 23.40 -42.78 -25.25
CA ALA A 111 23.55 -42.54 -26.67
C ALA A 111 23.80 -43.88 -27.33
N ARG A 112 22.77 -44.44 -27.98
CA ARG A 112 22.88 -45.74 -28.61
C ARG A 112 24.02 -45.63 -29.60
N ALA A 113 25.09 -46.34 -29.27
CA ALA A 113 26.27 -46.48 -30.08
C ALA A 113 25.81 -46.86 -31.49
N GLY A 114 25.81 -45.88 -32.39
CA GLY A 114 25.78 -46.07 -33.82
C GLY A 114 27.13 -46.64 -34.26
N LEU A 115 27.38 -47.88 -33.87
CA LEU A 115 28.46 -48.72 -34.35
C LEU A 115 27.81 -50.03 -34.77
N GLY A 116 27.40 -50.10 -36.03
CA GLY A 116 26.71 -51.27 -36.56
C GLY A 116 26.37 -51.17 -38.04
N ARG A 117 27.43 -51.38 -38.86
CA ARG A 117 27.45 -51.72 -40.30
C ARG A 117 27.51 -50.57 -41.30
#